data_AF-D2YH32-F1
#
_entry.id   AF-D2YH32-F1
#
_cell.length_a   1.000
_cell.length_b   1.000
_cell.length_c   1.000
_cell.angle_alpha   90.00
_cell.angle_beta   90.00
_cell.angle_gamma   90.00
#
_symmetry.space_group_name_H-M   'P 1'
#
loop_
_entity.id
_entity.type
_entity.pdbx_description
1 polymer ?
#
loop_
_entity_poly.entity_id
_entity_poly.type
_entity_poly.pdbx_seq_one_letter_code
_entity_poly.pdbx_strand_id
1 'polypeptide(L)' 'MVIQFKSGKIILTTHEVVVRLGQEVTLQAQADAITLMGNGANVMIANGSETKWSIKLDDETQLRTIAQTLGCDVL' A
#
# COMPACT_ATOMS: atom_id res chain seq x y z
N MET A 1 5.29 6.41 -8.55
CA MET A 1 4.64 7.62 -7.99
C MET A 1 4.78 7.69 -6.48
N VAL A 2 4.52 8.84 -5.85
CA VAL A 2 4.57 9.00 -4.39
C VAL A 2 3.21 9.47 -3.87
N ILE A 3 2.67 8.79 -2.87
CA ILE A 3 1.45 9.15 -2.14
C ILE A 3 1.84 9.54 -0.72
N GLN A 4 1.47 10.75 -0.31
CA GLN A 4 1.61 11.19 1.08
C GLN A 4 0.39 10.73 1.87
N PHE A 5 0.61 10.27 3.10
CA PHE A 5 -0.46 9.94 4.04
C PHE A 5 -0.02 10.31 5.46
N LYS A 6 -0.95 10.35 6.42
CA LYS A 6 -0.67 10.90 7.76
C LYS A 6 0.53 10.30 8.49
N SER A 7 0.86 9.03 8.20
CA SER A 7 1.94 8.30 8.87
C SER A 7 3.24 8.24 8.05
N GLY A 8 3.28 8.85 6.86
CA GLY A 8 4.49 8.92 6.04
C GLY A 8 4.20 8.99 4.56
N LYS A 9 4.91 8.18 3.76
CA LYS A 9 4.72 8.15 2.31
C LYS A 9 4.80 6.75 1.73
N ILE A 10 4.05 6.54 0.66
CA ILE A 10 4.04 5.31 -0.12
C ILE A 10 4.68 5.63 -1.47
N ILE A 11 5.70 4.89 -1.84
CA ILE A 11 6.39 4.97 -3.11
C ILE A 11 5.98 3.73 -3.90
N LEU A 12 5.39 3.95 -5.07
CA LEU A 12 4.84 2.89 -5.92
C LEU A 12 5.57 2.85 -7.24
N THR A 13 5.82 1.65 -7.74
CA THR A 13 6.04 1.38 -9.16
C THR A 13 4.97 0.38 -9.61
N THR A 14 5.01 -0.02 -10.88
CA THR A 14 4.19 -1.14 -11.38
C THR A 14 4.61 -2.49 -10.81
N HIS A 15 5.76 -2.58 -10.14
CA HIS A 15 6.35 -3.84 -9.67
C HIS A 15 6.45 -3.95 -8.16
N GLU A 16 6.53 -2.82 -7.44
CA GLU A 16 6.75 -2.84 -6.00
C GLU A 16 6.08 -1.68 -5.27
N VAL A 17 5.89 -1.89 -3.98
CA VAL A 17 5.42 -0.92 -3.01
C VAL A 17 6.47 -0.77 -1.93
N VAL A 18 6.86 0.48 -1.67
CA VAL A 18 7.73 0.86 -0.55
C VAL A 18 7.00 1.87 0.32
N VAL A 19 6.66 1.49 1.55
CA VAL A 19 6.09 2.37 2.56
C VAL A 19 7.21 2.86 3.46
N ARG A 20 7.34 4.18 3.62
CA ARG A 20 8.18 4.78 4.65
C ARG A 20 7.32 5.39 5.73
N LEU A 21 7.49 4.93 6.96
CA LEU A 21 6.87 5.47 8.16
C LEU A 21 7.93 6.29 8.91
N GLY A 22 7.73 7.60 9.03
CA GLY A 22 8.75 8.49 9.60
C GLY A 22 10.08 8.44 8.82
N GLN A 23 11.20 8.39 9.53
CA GLN A 23 12.54 8.28 8.94
C GLN A 23 13.19 6.91 9.12
N GLU A 24 12.72 6.11 10.08
CA GLU A 24 13.41 4.91 10.55
C GLU A 24 12.85 3.61 9.96
N VAL A 25 11.57 3.59 9.56
CA VAL A 25 10.89 2.34 9.18
C VAL A 25 10.57 2.32 7.70
N THR A 26 11.00 1.26 7.02
CA THR A 26 10.66 0.95 5.63
C THR A 26 10.02 -0.43 5.54
N LEU A 27 8.84 -0.50 4.94
CA LEU A 27 8.17 -1.75 4.58
C LEU A 27 8.16 -1.87 3.06
N GLN A 28 8.49 -3.05 2.55
CA GLN A 28 8.53 -3.29 1.11
C GLN A 28 7.78 -4.58 0.78
N ALA A 29 7.14 -4.58 -0.39
CA ALA A 29 6.52 -5.76 -0.97
C ALA A 29 6.48 -5.65 -2.50
N GLN A 30 6.45 -6.80 -3.16
CA GLN A 30 6.15 -6.89 -4.59
C GLN A 30 4.67 -6.56 -4.83
N ALA A 31 4.35 -5.99 -6.00
CA ALA A 31 3.00 -5.58 -6.36
C ALA A 31 2.00 -6.74 -6.36
N ASP A 32 2.45 -7.93 -6.79
CA ASP A 32 1.65 -9.16 -6.81
C ASP A 32 1.30 -9.70 -5.41
N ALA A 33 2.05 -9.28 -4.38
CA ALA A 33 1.78 -9.61 -2.99
C ALA A 33 0.81 -8.62 -2.32
N ILE A 34 0.39 -7.55 -3.01
CA ILE A 34 -0.48 -6.53 -2.43
C ILE A 34 -1.95 -6.89 -2.58
N THR A 35 -2.68 -6.77 -1.48
CA THR A 35 -4.15 -6.82 -1.43
C THR A 35 -4.66 -5.50 -0.87
N LEU A 36 -5.66 -4.92 -1.55
CA LEU A 36 -6.30 -3.67 -1.16
C LEU A 36 -7.70 -3.99 -0.63
N MET A 37 -8.00 -3.60 0.62
CA MET A 37 -9.32 -3.74 1.22
C MET A 37 -10.05 -2.39 1.28
N GLY A 38 -11.16 -2.30 0.56
CA GLY A 38 -12.04 -1.13 0.45
C GLY A 38 -13.18 -1.12 1.47
N ASN A 39 -14.34 -0.58 1.06
CA ASN A 39 -15.58 -0.54 1.86
C ASN A 39 -15.43 0.09 3.26
N GLY A 40 -14.68 1.20 3.35
CA GLY A 40 -14.46 1.94 4.60
C GLY A 40 -13.30 1.41 5.46
N ALA A 41 -12.67 0.29 5.09
CA ALA A 41 -11.44 -0.16 5.74
C ALA A 41 -10.23 0.69 5.32
N ASN A 42 -10.09 0.94 4.00
CA ASN A 42 -8.96 1.64 3.39
C ASN A 42 -7.61 1.05 3.84
N VAL A 43 -7.42 -0.26 3.68
CA VAL A 43 -6.23 -0.96 4.16
C VAL A 43 -5.46 -1.56 2.99
N MET A 44 -4.15 -1.36 2.98
CA MET A 44 -3.23 -2.06 2.10
C MET A 44 -2.50 -3.15 2.89
N ILE A 45 -2.48 -4.36 2.35
CA ILE A 45 -1.87 -5.54 2.97
C ILE A 45 -0.83 -6.10 2.02
N ALA A 46 0.36 -6.39 2.54
CA ALA A 46 1.32 -7.26 1.88
C ALA A 46 1.21 -8.69 2.42
N ASN A 47 0.92 -9.62 1.53
CA ASN A 47 0.79 -11.05 1.81
C ASN A 47 2.07 -11.79 1.39
N GLY A 48 3.11 -11.73 2.22
CA GLY A 48 4.27 -12.61 2.09
C GLY A 48 4.05 -13.96 2.79
N SER A 49 4.80 -14.98 2.36
CA SER A 49 4.72 -16.32 2.96
C SER A 49 5.11 -16.33 4.45
N GLU A 50 6.19 -15.63 4.79
CA GLU A 50 6.74 -15.61 6.17
C GLU A 50 6.45 -14.31 6.90
N THR A 51 6.12 -13.24 6.18
CA THR A 51 5.90 -11.92 6.77
C THR A 51 4.75 -11.23 6.09
N LYS A 52 3.82 -10.73 6.92
CA LYS A 52 2.69 -9.92 6.49
C LYS A 52 2.73 -8.60 7.23
N TRP A 53 2.38 -7.53 6.53
CA TRP A 53 2.18 -6.23 7.12
C TRP A 53 0.94 -5.60 6.51
N SER A 54 0.33 -4.70 7.26
CA SER A 54 -0.79 -3.91 6.80
C SER A 54 -0.62 -2.47 7.24
N ILE A 55 -1.09 -1.55 6.40
CA ILE A 55 -1.19 -0.14 6.76
C ILE A 55 -2.59 0.37 6.44
N LYS A 56 -3.11 1.22 7.32
CA LYS A 56 -4.34 1.97 7.05
C LYS A 56 -4.00 3.23 6.26
N LEU A 57 -4.65 3.38 5.12
CA LEU A 57 -4.64 4.57 4.28
C LEU A 57 -5.59 5.61 4.86
N ASP A 58 -5.41 6.88 4.48
CA ASP A 58 -6.24 7.96 5.00
C ASP A 58 -7.64 7.95 4.40
N ASP A 59 -7.74 7.63 3.11
CA ASP A 59 -8.98 7.70 2.35
C ASP A 59 -9.03 6.72 1.17
N GLU A 60 -10.21 6.65 0.56
CA GLU A 60 -10.48 5.79 -0.59
C GLU A 60 -9.78 6.28 -1.88
N THR A 61 -9.42 7.57 -1.95
CA THR A 61 -8.71 8.12 -3.12
C THR A 61 -7.30 7.55 -3.18
N GLN A 62 -6.60 7.47 -2.05
CA GLN A 62 -5.30 6.81 -1.94
C GLN A 62 -5.42 5.33 -2.35
N LEU A 63 -6.43 4.62 -1.85
CA LEU A 63 -6.68 3.21 -2.16
C LEU A 63 -6.84 2.99 -3.67
N ARG A 64 -7.72 3.77 -4.32
CA ARG A 64 -7.98 3.68 -5.76
C ARG A 64 -6.75 4.04 -6.61
N THR A 65 -5.98 5.02 -6.16
CA THR A 65 -4.74 5.42 -6.84
C THR A 65 -3.70 4.30 -6.81
N ILE A 66 -3.56 3.61 -5.67
CA ILE A 66 -2.67 2.45 -5.54
C ILE A 66 -3.15 1.33 -6.48
N ALA A 67 -4.46 1.00 -6.45
CA ALA A 67 -5.05 -0.03 -7.30
C ALA A 67 -4.76 0.22 -8.79
N GLN A 68 -4.98 1.44 -9.26
CA GLN A 68 -4.69 1.83 -10.65
C GLN A 68 -3.22 1.70 -11.02
N THR A 69 -2.32 2.03 -10.08
CA THR A 69 -0.87 1.99 -10.34
C THR A 69 -0.33 0.56 -10.36
N LEU A 70 -0.82 -0.30 -9.46
CA LEU A 70 -0.41 -1.69 -9.34
C LEU A 70 -1.14 -2.61 -10.33
N GLY A 71 -2.25 -2.14 -10.91
CA GLY A 71 -3.10 -2.96 -11.78
C GLY A 71 -3.81 -4.09 -11.04
N CYS A 72 -4.16 -3.88 -9.77
CA CYS A 72 -4.86 -4.87 -8.94
C CYS A 72 -6.25 -4.38 -8.51
N ASP A 73 -7.13 -5.33 -8.19
CA ASP A 73 -8.48 -5.04 -7.73
C ASP A 73 -8.54 -4.63 -6.25
N VAL A 74 -9.57 -3.87 -5.91
CA VAL A 74 -9.93 -3.55 -4.51
C VAL A 74 -11.00 -4.54 -4.06
N LEU A 75 -10.74 -5.25 -2.97
CA LEU A 75 -11.65 -6.20 -2.33
C LEU A 75 -12.58 -5.53 -1.30
#